data_AF-A0A1H1Y2Q0-F1
#
_entry.id   AF-A0A1H1Y2Q0-F1
#
_cell.length_a   1.000
_cell.length_b   1.000
_cell.length_c   1.000
_cell.angle_alpha   90.00
_cell.angle_beta   90.00
_cell.angle_gamma   90.00
#
_symmetry.space_group_name_H-M   'P 1'
#
loop_
_entity.id
_entity.type
_entity.pdbx_description
1 polymer ?
#
loop_
_entity_poly.entity_id
_entity_poly.type
_entity_poly.pdbx_seq_one_letter_code
_entity_poly.pdbx_strand_id
1 'polypeptide(L)'
;MHHAPKHLFAYVRQPCEYRPSVSAIVLFGLSVEGKDEPPVYLEIRFIDYSCQQVEGDHLMLSLEGAIEAARNDYGIQEDDWRAMSQKEIDQIKW
;
A
#
# COMPACT_ATOMS: atom_id res chain seq x y z
N MET A 1 -0.82 -20.75 -9.70
CA MET A 1 -2.07 -20.38 -9.02
C MET A 1 -2.17 -18.87 -9.07
N HIS A 2 -3.08 -18.30 -9.86
CA HIS A 2 -3.31 -16.85 -9.83
C HIS A 2 -3.79 -16.46 -8.43
N HIS A 3 -2.96 -15.74 -7.69
CA HIS A 3 -3.40 -15.12 -6.44
C HIS A 3 -4.01 -13.79 -6.83
N ALA A 4 -5.27 -13.57 -6.45
CA ALA A 4 -5.90 -12.27 -6.64
C ALA A 4 -5.02 -11.19 -5.98
N PRO A 5 -4.88 -10.00 -6.60
CA PRO A 5 -4.12 -8.91 -6.02
C PRO A 5 -4.64 -8.62 -4.60
N LYS A 6 -3.72 -8.41 -3.66
CA LYS A 6 -4.08 -8.03 -2.29
C LYS A 6 -4.22 -6.52 -2.20
N HIS A 7 -5.16 -6.07 -1.38
CA HIS A 7 -5.29 -4.66 -1.00
C HIS A 7 -5.08 -4.57 0.51
N LEU A 8 -3.98 -3.94 0.91
CA LEU A 8 -3.52 -3.91 2.28
C LEU A 8 -3.46 -2.48 2.81
N PHE A 9 -3.71 -2.34 4.10
CA PHE A 9 -3.61 -1.10 4.84
C PHE A 9 -2.78 -1.31 6.11
N ALA A 10 -1.94 -0.34 6.45
CA ALA A 10 -1.27 -0.27 7.74
C ALA A 10 -1.04 1.19 8.19
N TYR A 11 -1.00 1.39 9.50
CA TYR A 11 -0.53 2.63 10.08
C TYR A 11 0.99 2.63 10.16
N VAL A 12 1.59 3.80 9.93
CA VAL A 12 3.03 4.01 10.10
C VAL A 12 3.41 3.85 11.57
N ARG A 13 4.54 3.17 11.83
CA ARG A 13 5.05 2.95 13.20
C ARG A 13 6.17 3.89 13.58
N GLN A 14 6.94 4.34 12.59
CA GLN A 14 7.97 5.34 12.78
C GLN A 14 7.89 6.37 11.65
N PRO A 15 8.03 7.67 11.94
CA PRO A 15 8.08 8.69 10.90
C PRO A 15 9.23 8.42 9.92
N CYS A 16 8.95 8.51 8.63
CA CYS A 16 10.00 8.52 7.60
C CYS A 16 10.70 9.88 7.62
N GLU A 17 12.03 9.91 7.64
CA GLU A 17 12.81 11.17 7.68
C GLU A 17 12.49 12.10 6.51
N TYR A 18 12.25 11.54 5.33
CA TYR A 18 11.95 12.30 4.12
C TYR A 18 10.47 12.69 3.99
N ARG A 19 9.58 11.96 4.67
CA ARG A 19 8.11 12.12 4.58
C ARG A 19 7.46 12.04 5.97
N PRO A 20 7.79 12.97 6.88
CA PRO A 20 7.39 12.88 8.27
C PRO A 20 5.88 13.04 8.51
N SER A 21 5.14 13.55 7.52
CA SER A 21 3.68 13.74 7.58
C SER A 21 2.89 12.48 7.27
N VAL A 22 3.52 11.41 6.75
CA VAL A 22 2.82 10.18 6.37
C VAL A 22 2.43 9.40 7.62
N SER A 23 1.14 9.09 7.75
CA SER A 23 0.55 8.40 8.90
C SER A 23 0.03 7.00 8.55
N ALA A 24 -0.25 6.72 7.28
CA ALA A 24 -0.74 5.42 6.83
C ALA A 24 -0.26 5.09 5.41
N ILE A 25 -0.14 3.79 5.14
CA ILE A 25 0.22 3.24 3.84
C ILE A 25 -0.89 2.31 3.37
N VAL A 26 -1.28 2.46 2.10
CA VAL A 26 -2.09 1.49 1.37
C VAL A 26 -1.23 0.83 0.30
N LEU A 27 -1.24 -0.50 0.24
CA LEU A 27 -0.70 -1.26 -0.89
C LEU A 27 -1.87 -1.78 -1.71
N PHE A 28 -2.11 -1.15 -2.86
CA PHE A 28 -3.22 -1.49 -3.73
C PHE A 28 -2.73 -2.36 -4.89
N GLY A 29 -3.05 -3.66 -4.85
CA GLY A 29 -2.66 -4.58 -5.92
C GLY A 29 -3.43 -4.31 -7.22
N LEU A 30 -2.72 -4.29 -8.33
CA LEU A 30 -3.24 -4.07 -9.67
C LEU A 30 -2.98 -5.31 -10.53
N SER A 31 -4.00 -5.78 -11.25
CA SER A 31 -3.83 -6.82 -12.26
C SER A 31 -3.12 -6.26 -13.48
N VAL A 32 -2.19 -7.05 -14.04
CA VAL A 32 -1.44 -6.69 -15.25
C VAL A 32 -2.05 -7.43 -16.45
N GLU A 33 -2.12 -6.77 -17.60
CA GLU A 33 -2.53 -7.41 -18.85
C GLU A 33 -1.45 -8.40 -19.30
N GLY A 34 -1.79 -9.68 -19.29
CA GLY A 34 -0.88 -10.75 -19.68
C GLY A 34 -1.28 -12.03 -18.97
N LYS A 35 -1.30 -13.14 -19.70
CA LYS A 35 -1.59 -14.43 -19.08
C LYS A 35 -0.41 -14.77 -18.16
N ASP A 36 -0.69 -14.95 -16.88
CA ASP A 36 0.28 -15.33 -15.84
C ASP A 36 1.26 -14.23 -15.38
N GLU A 37 1.03 -12.96 -15.74
CA GLU A 37 1.83 -11.85 -15.20
C GLU A 37 1.49 -11.60 -13.71
N PRO A 38 2.51 -11.41 -12.85
CA PRO A 38 2.28 -11.11 -11.44
C PRO A 38 1.66 -9.72 -11.26
N PRO A 39 0.86 -9.50 -10.19
CA PRO A 39 0.32 -8.18 -9.90
C PRO A 39 1.43 -7.21 -9.49
N VAL A 40 1.30 -5.97 -9.92
CA VAL A 40 2.07 -4.83 -9.39
C VAL A 40 1.27 -4.17 -8.26
N TYR A 41 1.92 -3.35 -7.44
CA TYR A 41 1.30 -2.74 -6.27
C TYR A 41 1.50 -1.23 -6.29
N LEU A 42 0.41 -0.47 -6.18
CA LEU A 42 0.48 0.96 -5.96
C LEU A 42 0.58 1.20 -4.45
N GLU A 43 1.75 1.67 -3.99
CA GLU A 43 1.91 2.21 -2.66
C GLU A 43 1.29 3.62 -2.64
N ILE A 44 0.31 3.86 -1.77
CA ILE A 44 -0.30 5.16 -1.57
C ILE A 44 0.00 5.62 -0.15
N ARG A 45 0.62 6.80 -0.02
CA ARG A 45 1.03 7.39 1.25
C ARG A 45 -0.01 8.41 1.68
N PHE A 46 -0.59 8.22 2.84
CA PHE A 46 -1.60 9.11 3.39
C PHE A 46 -1.02 9.98 4.50
N ILE A 47 -1.35 11.27 4.45
CA ILE A 47 -1.21 12.19 5.59
C ILE A 47 -2.37 11.93 6.55
N ASP A 48 -3.58 11.81 6.03
CA ASP A 48 -4.79 11.43 6.76
C ASP A 48 -5.66 10.53 5.89
N TYR A 49 -5.73 9.25 6.26
CA TYR A 49 -6.52 8.25 5.54
C TYR A 49 -8.03 8.51 5.63
N SER A 50 -8.52 9.02 6.77
CA SER A 50 -9.95 9.26 6.99
C SER A 50 -10.48 10.40 6.12
N CYS A 51 -9.65 11.44 5.93
CA CYS A 51 -9.94 12.58 5.06
C CYS A 51 -9.50 12.36 3.60
N GLN A 52 -8.95 11.18 3.27
CA GLN A 52 -8.40 10.86 1.94
C GLN A 52 -7.31 11.85 1.48
N GLN A 53 -6.52 12.37 2.42
CA GLN A 53 -5.43 13.28 2.12
C GLN A 53 -4.16 12.47 1.82
N VAL A 54 -3.79 12.45 0.54
CA VAL A 54 -2.63 11.73 0.01
C VAL A 54 -1.40 12.65 -0.01
N GLU A 55 -0.26 12.13 0.42
CA GLU A 55 1.06 12.76 0.22
C GLU A 55 1.57 12.48 -1.19
N GLY A 56 1.45 11.23 -1.63
CA GLY A 56 1.76 10.77 -2.98
C GLY A 56 1.67 9.26 -3.08
N ASP A 57 1.99 8.75 -4.26
CA ASP A 57 2.01 7.31 -4.54
C ASP A 57 3.34 6.86 -5.17
N HIS A 58 3.54 5.55 -5.27
CA HIS A 58 4.65 4.94 -5.99
C HIS A 58 4.29 3.53 -6.47
N LEU A 59 4.68 3.17 -7.70
CA LEU A 59 4.43 1.85 -8.27
C LEU A 59 5.55 0.87 -7.89
N MET A 60 5.17 -0.24 -7.26
CA MET A 60 6.03 -1.33 -6.84
C MET A 60 5.80 -2.57 -7.71
N LEU A 61 6.88 -3.23 -8.09
CA LEU A 61 6.81 -4.36 -9.03
C LEU A 61 6.33 -5.68 -8.39
N SER A 62 6.30 -5.75 -7.06
CA SER A 62 5.84 -6.93 -6.32
C SER A 62 5.31 -6.57 -4.93
N LEU A 63 4.54 -7.48 -4.33
CA LEU A 63 4.03 -7.30 -2.97
C LEU A 63 5.17 -7.35 -1.95
N GLU A 64 6.09 -8.29 -2.13
CA GLU A 64 7.22 -8.52 -1.23
C GLU A 64 8.13 -7.29 -1.18
N GLY A 65 8.42 -6.70 -2.35
CA GLY A 65 9.19 -5.46 -2.44
C GLY A 65 8.47 -4.27 -1.81
N ALA A 66 7.14 -4.18 -1.96
CA ALA A 66 6.34 -3.15 -1.33
C ALA A 66 6.32 -3.27 0.22
N ILE A 67 6.19 -4.49 0.75
CA ILE A 67 6.23 -4.75 2.19
C ILE A 67 7.63 -4.44 2.75
N GLU A 68 8.69 -4.84 2.06
CA GLU A 68 10.07 -4.56 2.49
C GLU A 68 10.37 -3.06 2.51
N ALA A 69 9.97 -2.32 1.46
CA ALA A 69 10.12 -0.86 1.42
C ALA A 69 9.36 -0.19 2.57
N ALA A 70 8.10 -0.58 2.78
CA ALA A 70 7.27 -0.03 3.85
C ALA A 70 7.81 -0.34 5.26
N ARG A 71 8.41 -1.52 5.45
CA ARG A 71 9.13 -1.86 6.68
C ARG A 71 10.32 -0.94 6.91
N ASN A 72 11.15 -0.73 5.89
CA ASN A 72 12.36 0.06 6.00
C ASN A 72 12.05 1.55 6.23
N ASP A 73 11.10 2.10 5.49
CA ASP A 73 10.81 3.54 5.50
C ASP A 73 9.87 3.95 6.64
N TYR A 74 8.90 3.10 6.99
CA TYR A 74 7.80 3.43 7.91
C TYR A 74 7.70 2.51 9.13
N GLY A 75 8.60 1.51 9.24
CA GLY A 75 8.66 0.61 10.38
C GLY A 75 7.50 -0.41 10.44
N ILE A 76 6.72 -0.52 9.37
CA ILE A 76 5.53 -1.38 9.30
C ILE A 76 5.95 -2.85 9.27
N GLN A 77 5.47 -3.64 10.22
CA GLN A 77 5.74 -5.08 10.32
C GLN A 77 4.67 -5.88 9.58
N GLU A 78 4.92 -7.19 9.41
CA GLU A 78 4.02 -8.08 8.69
C GLU A 78 2.62 -8.16 9.33
N ASP A 79 2.57 -8.22 10.66
CA ASP A 79 1.32 -8.31 11.44
C ASP A 79 0.56 -6.97 11.54
N ASP A 80 1.17 -5.86 11.13
CA ASP A 80 0.51 -4.55 11.13
C ASP A 80 -0.43 -4.38 9.93
N TRP A 81 -0.22 -5.18 8.87
CA TRP A 81 -1.06 -5.15 7.67
C TRP A 81 -2.40 -5.82 7.92
N ARG A 82 -3.46 -5.11 7.56
CA ARG A 82 -4.80 -5.70 7.42
C ARG A 82 -5.26 -5.69 5.98
N ALA A 83 -6.09 -6.66 5.62
CA ALA A 83 -6.85 -6.60 4.39
C ALA A 83 -7.84 -5.42 4.43
N MET A 84 -7.95 -4.71 3.31
CA MET A 84 -8.96 -3.68 3.13
C MET A 84 -10.33 -4.32 2.87
N SER A 85 -11.38 -3.67 3.33
CA SER A 85 -12.76 -4.01 2.96
C SER A 85 -13.09 -3.49 1.56
N GLN A 86 -14.11 -4.07 0.90
CA GLN A 86 -14.54 -3.62 -0.43
C GLN A 86 -14.90 -2.12 -0.43
N LYS A 87 -15.56 -1.64 0.62
CA LYS A 87 -15.91 -0.21 0.76
C LYS A 87 -14.67 0.69 0.75
N GLU A 88 -13.60 0.27 1.40
CA GLU A 88 -12.35 1.04 1.40
C GLU A 88 -11.68 1.01 0.03
N ILE A 89 -11.66 -0.15 -0.62
CA ILE A 89 -11.14 -0.34 -1.99
C ILE A 89 -11.88 0.60 -2.96
N ASP A 90 -13.21 0.64 -2.89
CA ASP A 90 -14.05 1.48 -3.76
C ASP A 90 -13.88 2.99 -3.50
N GLN A 91 -13.33 3.39 -2.35
CA GLN A 91 -13.08 4.78 -2.00
C GLN A 91 -11.75 5.31 -2.52
N ILE A 92 -10.79 4.43 -2.82
CA ILE A 92 -9.51 4.82 -3.40
C ILE A 92 -9.75 5.31 -4.83
N LYS A 93 -9.70 6.63 -5.00
CA LYS A 93 -9.71 7.28 -6.32
C LYS A 93 -8.26 7.44 -6.76
N TRP A 94 -7.86 6.64 -7.74
CA TRP A 94 -6.55 6.69 -8.40
C TRP A 94 -6.65 7.42 -9.73
#